data_AF-A0A5B0PKN8-F1
#
_entry.id   AF-A0A5B0PKN8-F1
#
_cell.length_a   1.000
_cell.length_b   1.000
_cell.length_c   1.000
_cell.angle_alpha   90.00
_cell.angle_beta   90.00
_cell.angle_gamma   90.00
#
_symmetry.space_group_name_H-M   'P 1'
#
loop_
_entity.id
_entity.type
_entity.pdbx_description
1 polymer ?
#
loop_
_entity_poly.entity_id
_entity_poly.type
_entity_poly.pdbx_seq_one_letter_code
_entity_poly.pdbx_strand_id
1 'polypeptide(L)'
;MWIAACKNKTVVWEPFHQEGPTRSFLMTSGGIEPVDIQSPQLLKALSNSKTVYIVDGHAPALHLNTWTLLITSPEREHYRHLLKRRDSCLLYMSPWSYEEMQICKSILYPDEAILPTTLMDRLFEWYGGVPRYVLGFATF
;
A
#
# COMPACT_ATOMS: atom_id res chain seq x y z
N MET A 1 6.84 -0.37 -4.01
CA MET A 1 8.08 0.44 -4.16
C MET A 1 9.16 -0.26 -4.98
N TRP A 2 9.52 -1.52 -4.69
CA TRP A 2 10.58 -2.26 -5.43
C TRP A 2 10.43 -2.23 -6.96
N ILE A 3 9.27 -2.58 -7.51
CA ILE A 3 9.02 -2.57 -8.97
C ILE A 3 9.29 -1.17 -9.58
N ALA A 4 8.88 -0.11 -8.87
CA ALA A 4 9.10 1.26 -9.33
C ALA A 4 10.60 1.64 -9.27
N ALA A 5 11.31 1.20 -8.23
CA ALA A 5 12.75 1.36 -8.11
C ALA A 5 13.49 0.66 -9.26
N CYS A 6 13.13 -0.60 -9.58
CA CYS A 6 13.71 -1.34 -10.72
C CYS A 6 13.47 -0.63 -12.07
N LYS A 7 12.42 0.19 -12.19
CA LYS A 7 12.11 0.98 -13.38
C LYS A 7 12.63 2.41 -13.33
N ASN A 8 13.47 2.73 -12.35
CA ASN A 8 14.04 4.06 -12.11
C ASN A 8 12.98 5.17 -12.07
N LYS A 9 11.81 4.88 -11.47
CA LYS A 9 10.69 5.82 -11.33
C LYS A 9 10.86 6.64 -10.06
N THR A 10 10.59 7.93 -10.15
CA THR A 10 10.34 8.76 -8.96
C THR A 10 9.03 8.31 -8.32
N VAL A 11 9.08 8.02 -7.02
CA VAL A 11 7.90 7.68 -6.22
C VAL A 11 7.79 8.65 -5.07
N VAL A 12 6.59 9.14 -4.86
CA VAL A 12 6.22 9.83 -3.62
C VAL A 12 5.29 8.90 -2.86
N TRP A 13 5.60 8.62 -1.60
CA TRP A 13 4.75 7.83 -0.73
C TRP A 13 4.30 8.65 0.47
N GLU A 14 3.00 8.85 0.60
CA GLU A 14 2.34 9.39 1.79
C GLU A 14 1.83 8.22 2.63
N PRO A 15 2.44 7.95 3.79
CA PRO A 15 2.04 6.84 4.65
C PRO A 15 0.73 7.15 5.38
N PHE A 16 0.06 6.11 5.88
CA PHE A 16 -1.07 6.26 6.78
C PHE A 16 -0.71 7.19 7.94
N HIS A 17 -1.62 8.12 8.25
CA HIS A 17 -1.40 9.13 9.27
C HIS A 17 -1.14 8.45 10.63
N GLN A 18 0.03 8.75 11.20
CA GLN A 18 0.38 8.41 12.58
C GLN A 18 0.62 9.72 13.34
N GLU A 19 0.36 9.73 14.65
CA GLU A 19 0.55 10.90 15.50
C GLU A 19 1.96 11.51 15.30
N GLY A 20 2.03 12.77 14.84
CA GLY A 20 3.28 13.47 14.57
C GLY A 20 3.24 14.32 13.29
N PRO A 21 4.35 14.98 12.93
CA PRO A 21 4.45 15.72 11.68
C PRO A 21 4.31 14.74 10.51
N THR A 22 3.33 14.98 9.62
CA THR A 22 3.14 14.14 8.44
C THR A 22 4.35 14.27 7.53
N ARG A 23 5.06 13.16 7.31
CA ARG A 23 6.23 13.09 6.43
C ARG A 23 5.89 12.22 5.24
N SER A 24 6.11 12.75 4.04
CA SER A 24 6.10 11.96 2.81
C SER A 24 7.49 11.40 2.57
N PHE A 25 7.59 10.28 1.86
CA PHE A 25 8.86 9.71 1.44
C PHE A 25 9.05 9.92 -0.06
N LEU A 26 10.12 10.60 -0.43
CA LEU A 26 10.53 10.77 -1.81
C LEU A 26 11.59 9.72 -2.15
N MET A 27 11.27 8.85 -3.11
CA MET A 27 12.19 7.86 -3.64
C MET A 27 12.66 8.29 -5.02
N THR A 28 13.98 8.39 -5.19
CA THR A 28 14.65 8.71 -6.45
C THR A 28 15.75 7.68 -6.74
N SER A 29 16.48 7.85 -7.84
CA SER A 29 17.70 7.07 -8.12
C SER A 29 18.79 7.24 -7.05
N GLY A 30 18.73 8.33 -6.27
CA GLY A 30 19.68 8.62 -5.20
C GLY A 30 19.34 7.98 -3.85
N GLY A 31 18.18 7.33 -3.73
CA GLY A 31 17.72 6.73 -2.46
C GLY A 31 16.34 7.22 -2.03
N ILE A 32 16.04 7.03 -0.74
CA ILE A 32 14.78 7.41 -0.10
C ILE A 32 15.06 8.48 0.94
N GLU A 33 14.30 9.57 0.89
CA GLU A 33 14.42 10.68 1.83
C GLU A 33 13.03 11.09 2.37
N PRO A 34 12.90 11.38 3.69
CA PRO A 34 11.69 11.97 4.23
C PRO A 34 11.62 13.46 3.83
N VAL A 35 10.46 13.89 3.34
CA VAL A 35 10.21 15.26 2.90
C VAL A 35 8.90 15.78 3.48
N ASP A 36 8.90 17.09 3.77
CA ASP A 36 7.68 17.79 4.18
C ASP A 36 6.72 17.96 3.00
N ILE A 37 5.42 17.93 3.26
CA ILE A 37 4.35 18.10 2.27
C ILE A 37 4.48 19.42 1.50
N GLN A 38 4.98 20.47 2.15
CA GLN A 38 5.15 21.79 1.55
C GLN A 38 6.56 22.01 0.97
N SER A 39 7.43 20.99 1.00
CA SER A 39 8.79 21.15 0.49
C SER A 39 8.79 21.42 -1.03
N PRO A 40 9.61 22.38 -1.52
CA PRO A 40 9.73 22.63 -2.96
C PRO A 40 10.14 21.39 -3.76
N GLN A 41 10.91 20.51 -3.12
CA GLN A 41 11.36 19.24 -3.71
C GLN A 41 10.20 18.28 -3.97
N LEU A 42 9.28 18.13 -3.00
CA LEU A 42 8.09 17.32 -3.16
C LEU A 42 7.15 17.90 -4.22
N LEU A 43 6.90 19.21 -4.18
CA LEU A 43 6.06 19.90 -5.18
C LEU A 43 6.63 19.71 -6.60
N LYS A 44 7.95 19.80 -6.76
CA LYS A 44 8.64 19.55 -8.03
C LYS A 44 8.47 18.09 -8.47
N ALA A 45 8.61 17.14 -7.56
CA ALA A 45 8.43 15.72 -7.86
C ALA A 45 6.99 15.42 -8.31
N LEU A 46 5.99 15.94 -7.61
CA LEU A 46 4.57 15.72 -7.96
C LEU A 46 4.15 16.47 -9.22
N SER A 47 4.80 17.59 -9.56
CA SER A 47 4.55 18.29 -10.83
C SER A 47 4.97 17.49 -12.06
N ASN A 48 5.79 16.44 -11.90
CA ASN A 48 6.18 15.55 -12.99
C ASN A 48 5.13 14.45 -13.19
N SER A 49 4.51 14.41 -14.37
CA SER A 49 3.49 13.39 -14.72
C SER A 49 4.01 11.95 -14.75
N LYS A 50 5.33 11.74 -14.78
CA LYS A 50 5.96 10.42 -14.70
C LYS A 50 6.14 9.91 -13.26
N THR A 51 5.92 10.77 -12.26
CA THR A 51 6.00 10.40 -10.85
C THR A 51 4.83 9.52 -10.48
N VAL A 52 5.12 8.48 -9.69
CA VAL A 52 4.12 7.60 -9.09
C VAL A 52 3.84 8.12 -7.69
N TYR A 53 2.63 8.59 -7.45
CA TYR A 53 2.23 9.12 -6.15
C TYR A 53 1.35 8.09 -5.43
N ILE A 54 1.83 7.55 -4.31
CA ILE A 54 1.15 6.53 -3.49
C ILE A 54 0.67 7.20 -2.22
N VAL A 55 -0.61 7.05 -1.90
CA VAL A 55 -1.22 7.59 -0.67
C VAL A 55 -1.88 6.44 0.08
N ASP A 56 -1.65 6.34 1.37
CA ASP A 56 -2.11 5.24 2.21
C ASP A 56 -3.09 5.71 3.30
N GLY A 57 -4.32 5.18 3.27
CA GLY A 57 -5.38 5.29 4.25
C GLY A 57 -5.89 6.71 4.60
N HIS A 58 -5.63 7.71 3.75
CA HIS A 58 -6.24 9.03 3.86
C HIS A 58 -6.42 9.70 2.48
N ALA A 59 -7.17 10.80 2.42
CA ALA A 59 -7.29 11.59 1.20
C ALA A 59 -5.92 12.21 0.81
N PRO A 60 -5.52 12.21 -0.48
CA PRO A 60 -4.29 12.85 -0.91
C PRO A 60 -4.25 14.33 -0.51
N ALA A 61 -3.15 14.78 0.13
CA ALA A 61 -3.02 16.17 0.59
C ALA A 61 -3.01 17.17 -0.57
N LEU A 62 -2.49 16.75 -1.73
CA LEU A 62 -2.32 17.57 -2.91
C LEU A 62 -3.14 17.02 -4.09
N HIS A 63 -3.97 17.88 -4.69
CA HIS A 63 -4.76 17.55 -5.89
C HIS A 63 -4.01 17.93 -7.17
N LEU A 64 -2.90 17.24 -7.44
CA LEU A 64 -2.05 17.49 -8.61
C LEU A 64 -2.39 16.56 -9.78
N ASN A 65 -1.92 16.93 -10.98
CA ASN A 65 -2.05 16.16 -12.21
C ASN A 65 -0.99 15.05 -12.33
N THR A 66 -0.73 14.37 -11.22
CA THR A 66 0.20 13.25 -11.08
C THR A 66 -0.55 11.94 -11.20
N TRP A 67 0.13 10.87 -11.62
CA TRP A 67 -0.43 9.52 -11.53
C TRP A 67 -0.51 9.10 -10.06
N THR A 68 -1.73 8.87 -9.54
CA THR A 68 -1.96 8.58 -8.11
C THR A 68 -2.53 7.19 -7.91
N LEU A 69 -1.90 6.42 -7.02
CA LEU A 69 -2.43 5.19 -6.44
C LEU A 69 -2.84 5.47 -4.99
N LEU A 70 -4.15 5.54 -4.74
CA LEU A 70 -4.70 5.64 -3.39
C LEU A 70 -5.06 4.23 -2.89
N ILE A 71 -4.49 3.85 -1.76
CA ILE A 71 -4.77 2.61 -1.04
C ILE A 71 -5.51 3.01 0.23
N THR A 72 -6.72 2.52 0.45
CA THR A 72 -7.54 2.98 1.58
C THR A 72 -8.60 1.96 1.97
N SER A 73 -9.06 2.05 3.23
CA SER A 73 -10.36 1.52 3.64
C SER A 73 -11.48 2.05 2.73
N PRO A 74 -12.65 1.39 2.64
CA PRO A 74 -13.78 1.84 1.82
C PRO A 74 -14.48 3.12 2.35
N GLU A 75 -13.74 4.00 3.01
CA GLU A 75 -14.19 5.31 3.48
C GLU A 75 -14.27 6.30 2.33
N ARG A 76 -15.51 6.59 1.91
CA ARG A 76 -15.80 7.42 0.74
C ARG A 76 -15.10 8.78 0.75
N GLU A 77 -14.90 9.37 1.92
CA GLU A 77 -14.25 10.68 2.06
C GLU A 77 -12.80 10.67 1.56
N HIS A 78 -12.10 9.53 1.59
CA HIS A 78 -10.73 9.42 1.11
C HIS A 78 -10.61 9.51 -0.42
N TYR A 79 -11.58 8.97 -1.16
CA TYR A 79 -11.45 8.81 -2.61
C TYR A 79 -12.51 9.54 -3.45
N ARG A 80 -13.58 10.10 -2.84
CA ARG A 80 -14.69 10.74 -3.59
C ARG A 80 -14.25 11.83 -4.57
N HIS A 81 -13.16 12.55 -4.26
CA HIS A 81 -12.65 13.61 -5.13
C HIS A 81 -11.86 13.04 -6.31
N LEU A 82 -11.15 11.93 -6.13
CA LEU A 82 -10.45 11.25 -7.21
C LEU A 82 -11.43 10.65 -8.22
N LEU A 83 -12.55 10.08 -7.75
CA LEU A 83 -13.60 9.52 -8.63
C LEU A 83 -14.28 10.53 -9.54
N LYS A 84 -14.17 11.84 -9.25
CA LYS A 84 -14.68 12.90 -10.13
C LYS A 84 -13.79 13.12 -11.37
N ARG A 85 -12.56 12.57 -11.38
CA ARG A 85 -11.62 12.68 -12.49
C ARG A 85 -11.98 11.66 -13.57
N ARG A 86 -11.97 12.09 -14.84
CA ARG A 86 -12.37 11.23 -15.98
C ARG A 86 -11.54 9.95 -16.09
N ASP A 87 -10.26 10.00 -15.75
CA ASP A 87 -9.33 8.88 -15.88
C ASP A 87 -9.11 8.11 -14.57
N SER A 88 -10.08 8.16 -13.65
CA SER A 88 -10.01 7.42 -12.38
C SER A 88 -10.65 6.05 -12.48
N CYS A 89 -10.11 5.09 -11.73
CA CYS A 89 -10.66 3.75 -11.60
C CYS A 89 -10.68 3.35 -10.12
N LEU A 90 -11.78 2.77 -9.66
CA LEU A 90 -11.89 2.17 -8.34
C LEU A 90 -11.71 0.67 -8.45
N LEU A 91 -10.72 0.14 -7.75
CA LEU A 91 -10.46 -1.29 -7.65
C LEU A 91 -10.69 -1.74 -6.21
N TYR A 92 -11.17 -2.98 -6.06
CA TYR A 92 -11.37 -3.60 -4.76
C TYR A 92 -10.35 -4.73 -4.57
N MET A 93 -9.68 -4.75 -3.43
CA MET A 93 -8.90 -5.91 -3.01
C MET A 93 -9.81 -6.84 -2.22
N SER A 94 -10.32 -7.89 -2.87
CA SER A 94 -11.07 -8.93 -2.18
C SER A 94 -10.18 -9.65 -1.16
N PRO A 95 -10.76 -10.25 -0.11
CA PRO A 95 -10.07 -11.24 0.69
C PRO A 95 -9.44 -12.31 -0.20
N TRP A 96 -8.30 -12.84 0.23
CA TRP A 96 -7.60 -13.91 -0.47
C TRP A 96 -8.40 -15.21 -0.45
N SER A 97 -8.31 -15.96 -1.53
CA SER A 97 -8.74 -17.34 -1.57
C SER A 97 -7.89 -18.20 -0.63
N TYR A 98 -8.43 -19.37 -0.27
CA TYR A 98 -7.67 -20.34 0.50
C TYR A 98 -6.42 -20.83 -0.26
N GLU A 99 -6.52 -20.98 -1.59
CA GLU A 99 -5.38 -21.33 -2.46
C GLU A 99 -4.26 -20.29 -2.39
N GLU A 100 -4.58 -18.99 -2.48
CA GLU A 100 -3.60 -17.92 -2.30
C GLU A 100 -2.92 -17.98 -0.92
N MET A 101 -3.67 -18.34 0.12
CA MET A 101 -3.14 -18.50 1.47
C MET A 101 -2.16 -19.68 1.55
N GLN A 102 -2.48 -20.81 0.92
CA GLN A 102 -1.60 -21.98 0.84
C GLN A 102 -0.31 -21.67 0.08
N ILE A 103 -0.40 -20.97 -1.05
CA ILE A 103 0.77 -20.53 -1.82
C ILE A 103 1.65 -19.63 -0.96
N CYS A 104 1.06 -18.64 -0.29
CA CYS A 104 1.78 -17.73 0.59
C CYS A 104 2.49 -18.48 1.75
N LYS A 105 1.78 -19.41 2.41
CA LYS A 105 2.37 -20.28 3.44
C LYS A 105 3.57 -21.04 2.88
N SER A 106 3.45 -21.67 1.71
CA SER A 106 4.53 -22.47 1.15
C SER A 106 5.82 -21.67 0.88
N ILE A 107 5.69 -20.36 0.65
CA ILE A 107 6.82 -19.46 0.36
C ILE A 107 7.37 -18.84 1.65
N LEU A 108 6.51 -18.31 2.51
CA LEU A 108 6.91 -17.52 3.68
C LEU A 108 7.02 -18.34 4.98
N TYR A 109 6.18 -19.36 5.12
CA TYR A 109 6.05 -20.19 6.34
C TYR A 109 5.99 -21.69 5.99
N PRO A 110 7.00 -22.23 5.28
CA PRO A 110 7.00 -23.63 4.86
C PRO A 110 7.08 -24.61 6.03
N ASP A 111 7.64 -24.17 7.16
CA ASP A 111 7.77 -24.99 8.37
C ASP A 111 6.43 -25.13 9.11
N GLU A 112 5.97 -26.38 9.24
CA GLU A 112 4.75 -26.73 10.00
C GLU A 112 4.87 -26.44 11.50
N ALA A 113 6.09 -26.29 12.03
CA ALA A 113 6.29 -25.86 13.42
C ALA A 113 5.96 -24.37 13.63
N ILE A 114 6.15 -23.53 12.61
CA ILE A 114 5.90 -22.07 12.66
C ILE A 114 4.42 -21.76 12.43
N LEU A 115 3.84 -22.36 11.39
CA LEU A 115 2.43 -22.23 11.07
C LEU A 115 1.92 -23.61 10.66
N PRO A 116 1.32 -24.37 11.60
CA PRO A 116 0.67 -25.63 11.27
C PRO A 116 -0.46 -25.39 10.27
N THR A 117 -0.55 -26.21 9.23
CA THR A 117 -1.65 -26.13 8.24
C THR A 117 -3.00 -26.26 8.93
N THR A 118 -3.13 -27.14 9.92
CA THR A 118 -4.37 -27.30 10.71
C THR A 118 -4.74 -26.07 11.55
N LEU A 119 -3.78 -25.21 11.88
CA LEU A 119 -4.06 -23.91 12.49
C LEU A 119 -4.52 -22.91 11.43
N MET A 120 -3.81 -22.84 10.31
CA MET A 120 -4.18 -21.98 9.18
C MET A 120 -5.61 -22.25 8.68
N ASP A 121 -6.00 -23.51 8.58
CA ASP A 121 -7.34 -23.93 8.13
C ASP A 121 -8.43 -23.36 9.05
N ARG A 122 -8.26 -23.54 10.37
CA ARG A 122 -9.18 -23.01 11.38
C ARG A 122 -9.22 -21.48 11.38
N LEU A 123 -8.07 -20.84 11.24
CA LEU A 123 -8.00 -19.37 11.16
C LEU A 123 -8.69 -18.86 9.88
N PHE A 124 -8.57 -19.57 8.76
CA PHE A 124 -9.26 -19.22 7.53
C PHE A 124 -10.77 -19.41 7.65
N GLU A 125 -11.24 -20.46 8.32
CA GLU A 125 -12.68 -20.63 8.61
C GLU A 125 -13.25 -19.48 9.45
N TRP A 126 -12.48 -18.96 10.41
CA TRP A 126 -12.95 -17.89 11.31
C TRP A 126 -12.79 -16.49 10.73
N TYR A 127 -11.64 -16.20 10.13
CA TYR A 127 -11.29 -14.85 9.65
C TYR A 127 -11.43 -14.70 8.14
N GLY A 128 -11.74 -15.78 7.43
CA GLY A 128 -11.77 -15.81 5.97
C GLY A 128 -10.40 -15.55 5.36
N GLY A 129 -10.43 -14.93 4.17
CA GLY A 129 -9.27 -14.61 3.36
C GLY A 129 -8.43 -13.42 3.81
N VAL A 130 -8.43 -13.02 5.08
CA VAL A 130 -7.70 -11.83 5.53
C VAL A 130 -6.32 -12.22 6.03
N PRO A 131 -5.22 -12.00 5.26
CA PRO A 131 -3.91 -12.57 5.60
C PRO A 131 -3.37 -12.10 6.95
N ARG A 132 -3.70 -10.86 7.35
CA ARG A 132 -3.31 -10.31 8.66
C ARG A 132 -3.76 -11.20 9.82
N TYR A 133 -4.95 -11.77 9.75
CA TYR A 133 -5.51 -12.59 10.83
C TYR A 133 -5.20 -14.07 10.67
N VAL A 134 -4.94 -14.54 9.46
CA VAL A 134 -4.58 -15.95 9.22
C VAL A 134 -3.08 -16.20 9.41
N LEU A 135 -2.23 -15.36 8.81
CA LEU A 135 -0.78 -15.51 8.85
C LEU A 135 -0.13 -14.81 10.06
N GLY A 136 -0.85 -13.87 10.70
CA GLY A 136 -0.35 -13.11 11.84
C GLY A 136 -0.05 -13.94 13.09
N PHE A 137 -0.45 -15.21 13.12
CA PHE A 137 -0.15 -16.15 14.19
C PHE A 137 1.13 -16.96 13.97
N ALA A 138 1.80 -16.81 12.82
CA ALA A 138 3.11 -17.43 12.60
C ALA A 138 4.13 -16.85 13.58
N THR A 139 4.77 -17.71 14.38
CA THR A 139 5.79 -17.30 15.36
C THR A 139 7.20 -17.54 14.81
N PHE A 140 8.05 -16.52 14.87
CA PHE A 140 9.48 -16.60 14.51
C PHE A 140 10.33 -17.16 15.66
#